data_AF-A0A1Q9EJR5-F1
#
_entry.id   AF-A0A1Q9EJR5-F1
#
_cell.length_a   1.000
_cell.length_b   1.000
_cell.length_c   1.000
_cell.angle_alpha   90.00
_cell.angle_beta   90.00
_cell.angle_gamma   90.00
#
_symmetry.space_group_name_H-M   'P 1'
#
loop_
_entity.id
_entity.type
_entity.pdbx_description
1 polymer ?
#
loop_
_entity_poly.entity_id
_entity_poly.type
_entity_poly.pdbx_seq_one_letter_code
_entity_poly.pdbx_strand_id
1 'polypeptide(L)'
;MGLCLLPRTPGKQCFPILDVLRLYPSTFCPGIADLALKMWPPPMDSEPLEEAIESKLGAAIRSHREAAGLPTRLDSHLAQLLHVALVNCECERRGLPSQAAVFEGLASRVCAPGEVLRATPVQFNHLRVSLFWSALSDRSSIREVLASPATTAFAVRARVVRQPEDAVAVWVLIAAKGKM
;
A
#
# COMPACT_ATOMS: atom_id res chain seq x y z
N MET A 1 4.60 -12.51 6.50
CA MET A 1 3.27 -13.10 6.29
C MET A 1 2.62 -12.40 5.12
N GLY A 2 2.93 -12.84 3.90
CA GLY A 2 2.28 -12.39 2.67
C GLY A 2 0.93 -13.06 2.49
N LEU A 3 -0.12 -12.26 2.28
CA LEU A 3 -1.47 -12.73 1.99
C LEU A 3 -1.57 -13.21 0.54
N CYS A 4 -2.07 -14.43 0.36
CA CYS A 4 -2.31 -15.08 -0.93
C CYS A 4 -3.83 -15.23 -1.09
N LEU A 5 -4.42 -14.63 -2.12
CA LEU A 5 -5.84 -14.79 -2.45
C LEU A 5 -5.99 -15.95 -3.44
N LEU A 6 -6.39 -17.13 -2.95
CA LEU A 6 -6.80 -18.26 -3.78
C LEU A 6 -8.30 -18.18 -4.14
N PRO A 7 -8.74 -18.77 -5.26
CA PRO A 7 -10.15 -18.77 -5.66
C PRO A 7 -10.98 -19.73 -4.79
N ARG A 8 -12.13 -19.25 -4.30
CA ARG A 8 -13.05 -19.96 -3.39
C ARG A 8 -13.85 -21.06 -4.10
N THR A 9 -13.93 -22.24 -3.49
CA THR A 9 -15.04 -23.20 -3.64
C THR A 9 -16.16 -22.89 -2.64
N PRO A 10 -17.43 -23.29 -2.90
CA PRO A 10 -18.57 -22.83 -2.14
C PRO A 10 -18.87 -23.80 -0.98
N GLY A 11 -18.64 -23.34 0.25
CA GLY A 11 -19.06 -24.09 1.44
C GLY A 11 -18.30 -23.68 2.68
N LYS A 12 -18.97 -22.89 3.52
CA LYS A 12 -18.66 -22.62 4.94
C LYS A 12 -17.18 -22.45 5.32
N GLN A 13 -16.78 -21.20 5.54
CA GLN A 13 -16.21 -20.68 6.79
C GLN A 13 -15.71 -19.24 6.55
N CYS A 14 -16.21 -18.31 7.36
CA CYS A 14 -15.62 -16.98 7.49
C CYS A 14 -14.22 -17.15 8.06
N PHE A 15 -13.20 -16.72 7.31
CA PHE A 15 -11.84 -16.55 7.82
C PHE A 15 -11.39 -15.11 7.57
N PRO A 16 -10.77 -14.45 8.58
CA PRO A 16 -10.37 -13.05 8.51
C PRO A 16 -9.09 -12.91 7.68
N ILE A 17 -9.04 -11.93 6.79
CA ILE A 17 -7.91 -11.74 5.85
C ILE A 17 -6.88 -10.70 6.34
N LEU A 18 -6.83 -10.44 7.65
CA LEU A 18 -6.02 -9.38 8.26
C LEU A 18 -5.16 -9.85 9.44
N ASP A 19 -4.67 -11.09 9.43
CA ASP A 19 -3.68 -11.54 10.41
C ASP A 19 -2.27 -11.11 9.99
N VAL A 20 -1.97 -9.81 10.12
CA VAL A 20 -0.85 -9.22 10.89
C VAL A 20 -1.13 -7.72 11.00
N LEU A 21 -2.10 -7.36 11.83
CA LEU A 21 -2.25 -6.03 12.42
C LEU A 21 -2.21 -6.20 13.93
N ARG A 22 -1.01 -6.21 14.53
CA ARG A 22 -0.89 -5.92 15.97
C ARG A 22 -1.06 -4.42 16.16
N LEU A 23 -2.32 -3.99 16.17
CA LEU A 23 -2.73 -2.68 16.65
C LEU A 23 -2.68 -2.70 18.17
N TYR A 24 -1.89 -1.82 18.77
CA TYR A 24 -2.07 -1.46 20.17
C TYR A 24 -3.42 -0.74 20.32
N PRO A 25 -4.26 -1.08 21.31
CA PRO A 25 -5.47 -0.33 21.58
C PRO A 25 -5.06 1.00 22.23
N SER A 26 -5.31 2.13 21.56
CA SER A 26 -5.41 3.41 22.26
C SER A 26 -6.88 3.75 22.39
N THR A 27 -7.42 3.35 23.53
CA THR A 27 -8.69 3.80 24.09
C THR A 27 -8.62 5.31 24.37
N PHE A 28 -9.24 6.15 23.55
CA PHE A 28 -9.96 7.35 24.01
C PHE A 28 -10.67 8.04 22.82
N CYS A 29 -12.00 7.95 22.76
CA CYS A 29 -12.81 8.85 21.96
C CYS A 29 -13.65 9.70 22.92
N PRO A 30 -13.41 11.01 23.06
CA PRO A 30 -14.45 11.89 23.58
C PRO A 30 -15.41 12.28 22.46
N GLY A 31 -16.61 12.64 22.90
CA GLY A 31 -17.84 12.64 22.11
C GLY A 31 -17.89 13.68 20.99
N ILE A 32 -18.67 13.28 19.99
CA ILE A 32 -19.30 14.09 18.95
C ILE A 32 -19.76 15.45 19.53
N ALA A 33 -19.21 16.53 18.99
CA ALA A 33 -19.54 17.96 19.17
C ALA A 33 -18.46 18.79 19.90
N ASP A 34 -17.51 19.32 19.12
CA ASP A 34 -17.14 20.76 19.13
C ASP A 34 -15.97 20.98 18.15
N LEU A 35 -16.27 21.22 16.88
CA LEU A 35 -16.23 22.57 16.32
C LEU A 35 -14.84 23.22 16.32
N ALA A 36 -14.01 22.73 15.39
CA ALA A 36 -13.46 23.57 14.34
C ALA A 36 -13.10 22.58 13.21
N LEU A 37 -13.56 22.68 11.96
CA LEU A 37 -13.14 23.70 10.99
C LEU A 37 -11.74 24.28 11.26
N LYS A 38 -10.86 23.54 11.95
CA LYS A 38 -9.45 23.85 12.12
C LYS A 38 -8.74 23.17 10.98
N MET A 39 -8.87 23.85 9.87
CA MET A 39 -7.85 23.96 8.85
C MET A 39 -7.37 22.61 8.35
N TRP A 40 -8.03 22.16 7.28
CA TRP A 40 -7.29 21.49 6.22
C TRP A 40 -5.94 22.21 6.09
N PRO A 41 -4.79 21.59 6.41
CA PRO A 41 -3.52 22.25 6.20
C PRO A 41 -3.50 22.62 4.71
N PRO A 42 -3.14 23.87 4.34
CA PRO A 42 -3.33 24.40 2.98
C PRO A 42 -2.87 23.35 1.98
N PRO A 43 -3.61 23.08 0.88
CA PRO A 43 -3.32 21.97 -0.01
C PRO A 43 -1.84 22.01 -0.35
N MET A 44 -1.09 21.05 0.22
CA MET A 44 0.22 20.76 -0.33
C MET A 44 -0.10 20.18 -1.68
N ASP A 45 0.54 20.66 -2.72
CA ASP A 45 0.67 19.85 -3.92
C ASP A 45 1.53 18.65 -3.52
N SER A 46 0.88 17.63 -2.96
CA SER A 46 1.50 16.37 -2.54
C SER A 46 1.76 15.49 -3.73
N GLU A 47 1.07 15.72 -4.84
CA GLU A 47 1.21 15.01 -6.11
C GLU A 47 2.66 15.00 -6.64
N PRO A 48 3.37 16.14 -6.79
CA PRO A 48 4.78 16.10 -7.24
C PRO A 48 5.69 15.36 -6.26
N LEU A 49 5.37 15.38 -4.96
CA LEU A 49 6.13 14.66 -3.95
C LEU A 49 5.86 13.15 -4.00
N GLU A 50 4.60 12.75 -4.15
CA GLU A 50 4.18 11.36 -4.37
C GLU A 50 4.83 10.79 -5.62
N GLU A 51 4.80 11.53 -6.73
CA GLU A 51 5.46 11.15 -7.99
C GLU A 51 6.98 11.01 -7.81
N ALA A 52 7.63 11.93 -7.09
CA ALA A 52 9.05 11.83 -6.80
C ALA A 52 9.40 10.61 -5.93
N ILE A 53 8.52 10.25 -4.98
CA ILE A 53 8.66 9.04 -4.16
C ILE A 53 8.49 7.79 -5.03
N GLU A 54 7.44 7.73 -5.85
CA GLU A 54 7.14 6.62 -6.75
C GLU A 54 8.26 6.39 -7.76
N SER A 55 8.78 7.45 -8.36
CA SER A 55 9.91 7.39 -9.30
C SER A 55 11.18 6.84 -8.65
N LYS A 56 11.56 7.37 -7.47
CA LYS A 56 12.74 6.90 -6.74
C LYS A 56 12.63 5.44 -6.31
N LEU A 57 11.47 5.04 -5.79
CA LEU A 57 11.24 3.66 -5.36
C LEU A 57 11.15 2.71 -6.56
N GLY A 58 10.52 3.13 -7.66
CA GLY A 58 10.47 2.35 -8.90
C GLY A 58 11.86 2.07 -9.47
N ALA A 59 12.74 3.08 -9.46
CA ALA A 59 14.15 2.92 -9.84
C ALA A 59 14.88 1.95 -8.89
N ALA A 60 14.68 2.07 -7.58
CA ALA A 60 15.31 1.20 -6.59
C ALA A 60 14.87 -0.28 -6.72
N ILE A 61 13.58 -0.53 -6.96
CA ILE A 61 13.05 -1.88 -7.24
C ILE A 61 13.70 -2.46 -8.49
N ARG A 62 13.78 -1.66 -9.56
CA ARG A 62 14.40 -2.08 -10.82
C ARG A 62 15.86 -2.45 -10.61
N SER A 63 16.67 -1.57 -10.00
CA SER A 63 18.08 -1.84 -9.73
C SER A 63 18.30 -3.05 -8.83
N HIS A 64 17.47 -3.23 -7.79
CA HIS A 64 17.57 -4.39 -6.90
C HIS A 64 17.31 -5.71 -7.64
N ARG A 65 16.32 -5.73 -8.55
CA ARG A 65 15.98 -6.93 -9.32
C ARG A 65 16.95 -7.18 -10.48
N GLU A 66 17.44 -6.13 -11.13
CA GLU A 66 18.50 -6.21 -12.13
C GLU A 66 19.78 -6.83 -11.54
N ALA A 67 20.15 -6.46 -10.31
CA ALA A 67 21.27 -7.08 -9.60
C ALA A 67 21.07 -8.59 -9.36
N ALA A 68 19.81 -9.06 -9.32
CA ALA A 68 19.46 -10.48 -9.24
C ALA A 68 19.24 -11.14 -10.62
N GLY A 69 19.48 -10.42 -11.73
CA GLY A 69 19.25 -10.91 -13.09
C GLY A 69 17.77 -11.05 -13.47
N LEU A 70 16.85 -10.42 -12.73
CA LEU A 70 15.42 -10.49 -12.98
C LEU A 70 14.91 -9.23 -13.67
N PRO A 71 14.20 -9.35 -14.82
CA PRO A 71 13.57 -8.19 -15.43
C PRO A 71 12.45 -7.66 -14.52
N THR A 72 12.23 -6.35 -14.62
CA THR A 72 11.20 -5.66 -13.82
C THR A 72 10.33 -4.81 -14.74
N ARG A 73 9.04 -5.13 -14.79
CA ARG A 73 8.02 -4.30 -15.43
C ARG A 73 7.24 -3.55 -14.37
N LEU A 74 7.27 -2.21 -14.42
CA LEU A 74 6.39 -1.37 -13.61
C LEU A 74 5.11 -1.09 -14.38
N ASP A 75 3.96 -1.30 -13.74
CA ASP A 75 2.63 -1.18 -14.33
C ASP A 75 1.87 -0.01 -13.69
N SER A 76 1.66 1.05 -14.46
CA SER A 76 0.97 2.27 -14.02
C SER A 76 -0.52 2.06 -13.79
N HIS A 77 -1.17 1.14 -14.52
CA HIS A 77 -2.58 0.83 -14.33
C HIS A 77 -2.79 0.11 -13.00
N LEU A 78 -1.90 -0.81 -12.67
CA LEU A 78 -1.89 -1.44 -11.35
C LEU A 78 -1.63 -0.42 -10.24
N ALA A 79 -0.75 0.57 -10.44
CA ALA A 79 -0.52 1.64 -9.48
C ALA A 79 -1.79 2.47 -9.20
N GLN A 80 -2.63 2.73 -10.20
CA GLN A 80 -3.91 3.42 -9.98
C GLN A 80 -4.85 2.63 -9.07
N LEU A 81 -4.90 1.29 -9.21
CA LEU A 81 -5.65 0.44 -8.29
C LEU A 81 -5.13 0.56 -6.84
N LEU A 82 -3.81 0.64 -6.65
CA LEU A 82 -3.19 0.80 -5.34
C LEU A 82 -3.57 2.11 -4.65
N HIS A 83 -3.97 3.15 -5.39
CA HIS A 83 -4.47 4.38 -4.79
C HIS A 83 -5.71 4.13 -3.91
N VAL A 84 -6.63 3.27 -4.37
CA VAL A 84 -7.83 2.89 -3.59
C VAL A 84 -7.44 2.15 -2.31
N ALA A 85 -6.44 1.27 -2.37
CA ALA A 85 -5.93 0.59 -1.18
C ALA A 85 -5.34 1.58 -0.16
N LEU A 86 -4.56 2.57 -0.62
CA LEU A 86 -3.99 3.58 0.26
C LEU A 86 -5.05 4.50 0.90
N VAL A 87 -6.13 4.81 0.17
CA VAL A 87 -7.31 5.50 0.74
C VAL A 87 -7.92 4.66 1.85
N ASN A 88 -8.12 3.36 1.62
CA ASN A 88 -8.69 2.46 2.61
C ASN A 88 -7.81 2.37 3.86
N CYS A 89 -6.48 2.24 3.72
CA CYS A 89 -5.56 2.24 4.85
C CYS A 89 -5.66 3.54 5.68
N GLU A 90 -5.81 4.68 5.02
CA GLU A 90 -5.98 5.97 5.69
C GLU A 90 -7.34 6.06 6.42
N CYS A 91 -8.42 5.60 5.80
CA CYS A 91 -9.74 5.55 6.42
C CYS A 91 -9.73 4.65 7.68
N GLU A 92 -9.18 3.44 7.57
CA GLU A 92 -9.08 2.50 8.68
C GLU A 92 -8.27 3.08 9.83
N ARG A 93 -7.14 3.74 9.54
CA ARG A 93 -6.33 4.43 10.56
C ARG A 93 -7.12 5.52 11.30
N ARG A 94 -8.03 6.20 10.61
CA ARG A 94 -8.88 7.25 11.19
C ARG A 94 -10.15 6.71 11.87
N GLY A 95 -10.37 5.40 11.84
CA GLY A 95 -11.63 4.80 12.31
C GLY A 95 -12.83 5.14 11.41
N LEU A 96 -12.59 5.52 10.15
CA LEU A 96 -13.62 5.77 9.15
C LEU A 96 -13.94 4.48 8.38
N PRO A 97 -15.18 4.32 7.88
CA PRO A 97 -15.54 3.18 7.04
C PRO A 97 -14.63 3.07 5.82
N SER A 98 -14.05 1.88 5.59
CA SER A 98 -13.25 1.59 4.40
C SER A 98 -14.09 0.99 3.28
N GLN A 99 -13.66 1.18 2.04
CA GLN A 99 -14.28 0.59 0.86
C GLN A 99 -13.54 -0.69 0.43
N ALA A 100 -13.28 -1.58 1.38
CA ALA A 100 -12.52 -2.82 1.14
C ALA A 100 -13.16 -3.71 0.07
N ALA A 101 -14.48 -3.89 0.11
CA ALA A 101 -15.22 -4.69 -0.87
C ALA A 101 -15.10 -4.15 -2.31
N VAL A 102 -15.06 -2.82 -2.46
CA VAL A 102 -14.85 -2.17 -3.77
C VAL A 102 -13.45 -2.46 -4.28
N PHE A 103 -12.44 -2.33 -3.41
CA PHE A 103 -11.05 -2.65 -3.77
C PHE A 103 -10.89 -4.12 -4.17
N GLU A 104 -11.45 -5.07 -3.42
CA GLU A 104 -11.41 -6.50 -3.76
C GLU A 104 -12.10 -6.79 -5.10
N GLY A 105 -13.24 -6.15 -5.36
CA GLY A 105 -13.94 -6.22 -6.64
C GLY A 105 -13.14 -5.67 -7.82
N LEU A 106 -12.32 -4.64 -7.61
CA LEU A 106 -11.42 -4.10 -8.63
C LEU A 106 -10.18 -4.98 -8.81
N ALA A 107 -9.55 -5.42 -7.72
CA ALA A 107 -8.36 -6.26 -7.74
C ALA A 107 -8.62 -7.60 -8.44
N SER A 108 -9.76 -8.23 -8.17
CA SER A 108 -10.17 -9.48 -8.84
C SER A 108 -10.36 -9.32 -10.35
N ARG A 109 -10.73 -8.14 -10.86
CA ARG A 109 -10.84 -7.87 -12.30
C ARG A 109 -9.50 -7.62 -12.98
N VAL A 110 -8.50 -7.15 -12.23
CA VAL A 110 -7.16 -6.84 -12.74
C VAL A 110 -6.27 -8.09 -12.79
N CYS A 111 -6.56 -9.09 -11.95
CA CYS A 111 -5.87 -10.38 -11.95
C CYS A 111 -6.53 -11.35 -12.95
N ALA A 112 -5.75 -11.90 -13.88
CA ALA A 112 -6.22 -12.97 -14.75
C ALA A 112 -6.40 -14.29 -13.96
N PRO A 113 -7.11 -15.30 -14.49
CA PRO A 113 -7.21 -16.61 -13.84
C PRO A 113 -5.83 -17.19 -13.52
N GLY A 114 -5.60 -17.50 -12.24
CA GLY A 114 -4.32 -18.01 -11.73
C GLY A 114 -3.27 -16.94 -11.38
N GLU A 115 -3.57 -15.65 -11.57
CA GLU A 115 -2.73 -14.55 -11.07
C GLU A 115 -3.13 -14.16 -9.65
N VAL A 116 -2.15 -13.76 -8.85
CA VAL A 116 -2.34 -13.19 -7.53
C VAL A 116 -1.75 -11.79 -7.45
N LEU A 117 -2.43 -10.91 -6.73
CA LEU A 117 -1.93 -9.59 -6.37
C LEU A 117 -1.45 -9.62 -4.93
N ARG A 118 -0.15 -9.41 -4.71
CA ARG A 118 0.44 -9.24 -3.38
C ARG A 118 0.84 -7.80 -3.21
N ALA A 119 0.43 -7.18 -2.11
CA ALA A 119 0.79 -5.81 -1.79
C ALA A 119 1.05 -5.67 -0.29
N THR A 120 1.93 -4.76 0.11
CA THR A 120 2.19 -4.47 1.52
C THR A 120 2.26 -2.97 1.74
N PRO A 121 1.29 -2.36 2.46
CA PRO A 121 1.36 -0.95 2.81
C PRO A 121 2.37 -0.74 3.93
N VAL A 122 3.16 0.31 3.80
CA VAL A 122 4.09 0.77 4.83
C VAL A 122 3.87 2.27 5.02
N GLN A 123 3.71 2.68 6.27
CA GLN A 123 3.60 4.08 6.63
C GLN A 123 4.94 4.61 7.16
N PHE A 124 5.32 5.78 6.68
CA PHE A 124 6.41 6.60 7.21
C PHE A 124 5.85 7.87 7.81
N ASN A 125 6.55 8.43 8.80
CA ASN A 125 6.21 9.68 9.47
C ASN A 125 7.15 10.84 9.08
N HIS A 126 7.82 10.74 7.93
CA HIS A 126 8.77 11.73 7.45
C HIS A 126 8.83 11.79 5.92
N LEU A 127 9.32 12.90 5.37
CA LEU A 127 9.50 13.10 3.92
C LEU A 127 10.92 12.76 3.40
N ARG A 128 11.81 12.24 4.25
CA ARG A 128 13.16 11.81 3.85
C ARG A 128 13.14 10.56 2.96
N VAL A 129 12.87 10.76 1.66
CA VAL A 129 12.69 9.69 0.66
C VAL A 129 13.91 8.76 0.55
N SER A 130 15.13 9.26 0.80
CA SER A 130 16.36 8.46 0.76
C SER A 130 16.36 7.29 1.75
N LEU A 131 15.60 7.38 2.85
CA LEU A 131 15.51 6.34 3.86
C LEU A 131 14.45 5.28 3.54
N PHE A 132 13.51 5.57 2.62
CA PHE A 132 12.39 4.69 2.35
C PHE A 132 12.84 3.35 1.80
N TRP A 133 13.77 3.35 0.83
CA TRP A 133 14.20 2.10 0.21
C TRP A 133 14.83 1.13 1.21
N SER A 134 15.79 1.59 2.02
CA SER A 134 16.44 0.74 3.05
C SER A 134 15.40 0.17 4.02
N ALA A 135 14.47 1.01 4.50
CA ALA A 135 13.42 0.55 5.42
C ALA A 135 12.41 -0.41 4.77
N LEU A 136 12.20 -0.33 3.45
CA LEU A 136 11.31 -1.22 2.70
C LEU A 136 12.01 -2.54 2.37
N SER A 137 13.25 -2.49 1.85
CA SER A 137 14.02 -3.66 1.42
C SER A 137 14.34 -4.60 2.58
N ASP A 138 14.37 -4.11 3.81
CA ASP A 138 14.63 -4.94 4.99
C ASP A 138 13.40 -5.70 5.51
N ARG A 139 12.19 -5.38 5.03
CA ARG A 139 10.96 -6.05 5.45
C ARG A 139 10.79 -7.37 4.74
N SER A 140 10.51 -8.44 5.49
CA SER A 140 10.29 -9.78 4.93
C SER A 140 9.18 -9.84 3.89
N SER A 141 8.05 -9.16 4.13
CA SER A 141 6.93 -9.10 3.17
C SER A 141 7.31 -8.41 1.86
N ILE A 142 8.14 -7.37 1.91
CA ILE A 142 8.64 -6.70 0.71
C ILE A 142 9.68 -7.56 0.01
N ARG A 143 10.57 -8.25 0.75
CA ARG A 143 11.52 -9.20 0.16
C ARG A 143 10.80 -10.34 -0.57
N GLU A 144 9.73 -10.89 0.01
CA GLU A 144 8.87 -11.89 -0.64
C GLU A 144 8.27 -11.34 -1.95
N VAL A 145 7.77 -10.10 -1.93
CA VAL A 145 7.24 -9.41 -3.13
C VAL A 145 8.35 -9.23 -4.18
N LEU A 146 9.54 -8.76 -3.79
CA LEU A 146 10.68 -8.51 -4.68
C LEU A 146 11.29 -9.79 -5.26
N ALA A 147 11.17 -10.92 -4.56
CA ALA A 147 11.62 -12.24 -5.01
C ALA A 147 10.67 -12.90 -6.03
N SER A 148 9.56 -12.23 -6.39
CA SER A 148 8.60 -12.78 -7.35
C SER A 148 9.22 -13.06 -8.73
N PRO A 149 8.71 -14.03 -9.50
CA PRO A 149 9.26 -14.43 -10.80
C PRO A 149 9.38 -13.28 -11.81
N ALA A 150 10.19 -13.48 -12.86
CA ALA A 150 10.42 -12.52 -13.94
C ALA A 150 9.15 -12.08 -14.69
N THR A 151 8.11 -12.92 -14.70
CA THR A 151 6.81 -12.65 -15.33
C THR A 151 5.91 -11.71 -14.52
N THR A 152 6.34 -11.32 -13.32
CA THR A 152 5.55 -10.51 -12.39
C THR A 152 5.60 -9.04 -12.77
N ALA A 153 4.43 -8.42 -12.90
CA ALA A 153 4.29 -6.97 -13.01
C ALA A 153 4.32 -6.35 -11.61
N PHE A 154 5.09 -5.28 -11.44
CA PHE A 154 5.20 -4.55 -10.19
C PHE A 154 4.47 -3.22 -10.27
N ALA A 155 4.01 -2.72 -9.13
CA ALA A 155 3.50 -1.36 -9.03
C ALA A 155 3.95 -0.74 -7.71
N VAL A 156 4.16 0.57 -7.74
CA VAL A 156 4.42 1.38 -6.56
C VAL A 156 3.40 2.50 -6.56
N ARG A 157 2.82 2.78 -5.40
CA ARG A 157 2.01 3.97 -5.19
C ARG A 157 2.39 4.61 -3.86
N ALA A 158 2.47 5.92 -3.84
CA ALA A 158 2.65 6.71 -2.64
C ALA A 158 1.40 7.55 -2.37
N ARG A 159 1.19 7.91 -1.11
CA ARG A 159 0.19 8.90 -0.69
C ARG A 159 0.73 9.67 0.49
N VAL A 160 0.85 10.99 0.35
CA VAL A 160 1.30 11.87 1.42
C VAL A 160 0.06 12.51 2.05
N VAL A 161 -0.13 12.25 3.33
CA VAL A 161 -1.25 12.76 4.11
C VAL A 161 -0.70 13.66 5.20
N ARG A 162 -1.10 14.93 5.19
CA ARG A 162 -0.81 15.83 6.32
C ARG A 162 -1.69 15.49 7.50
N GLN A 163 -1.10 15.53 8.68
CA GLN A 163 -1.76 15.38 9.96
C GLN A 163 -1.77 16.74 10.69
N PRO A 164 -2.54 16.87 11.78
CA PRO A 164 -2.44 18.03 12.65
C PRO A 164 -1.00 18.27 13.12
N GLU A 165 -0.70 19.48 13.58
CA GLU A 165 0.61 19.83 14.16
C GLU A 165 1.80 19.67 13.21
N ASP A 166 1.61 19.90 11.90
CA ASP A 166 2.62 19.75 10.84
C ASP A 166 3.23 18.34 10.71
N ALA A 167 2.60 17.34 11.34
CA ALA A 167 2.98 15.95 11.16
C ALA A 167 2.59 15.45 9.75
N VAL A 168 3.30 14.44 9.28
CA VAL A 168 3.05 13.83 7.96
C VAL A 168 2.97 12.32 8.08
N ALA A 169 2.08 11.73 7.32
CA ALA A 169 2.03 10.31 7.08
C ALA A 169 2.23 10.05 5.59
N VAL A 170 3.32 9.38 5.23
CA VAL A 170 3.58 8.93 3.87
C VAL A 170 3.28 7.44 3.81
N TRP A 171 2.21 7.09 3.11
CA TRP A 171 1.95 5.71 2.77
C TRP A 171 2.70 5.34 1.50
N VAL A 172 3.33 4.18 1.52
CA VAL A 172 3.97 3.56 0.35
C VAL A 172 3.41 2.15 0.23
N LEU A 173 2.95 1.81 -0.97
CA LEU A 173 2.46 0.48 -1.29
C LEU A 173 3.27 -0.06 -2.46
N ILE A 174 4.00 -1.15 -2.22
CA ILE A 174 4.66 -1.94 -3.27
C ILE A 174 3.80 -3.17 -3.50
N ALA A 175 3.49 -3.43 -4.78
CA ALA A 175 2.72 -4.58 -5.18
C ALA A 175 3.40 -5.38 -6.31
N ALA A 176 3.09 -6.67 -6.34
CA ALA A 176 3.46 -7.62 -7.37
C ALA A 176 2.21 -8.37 -7.84
N LYS A 177 2.00 -8.42 -9.15
CA LYS A 177 0.93 -9.14 -9.83
C LYS A 177 1.52 -10.16 -10.80
N GLY A 178 1.29 -11.44 -10.56
CA GLY A 178 1.80 -12.50 -11.41
C GLY A 178 1.22 -13.86 -11.07
N LYS A 179 1.56 -14.85 -11.89
CA LYS A 179 1.29 -16.27 -11.60
C LYS A 179 2.30 -16.76 -10.57
N MET A 180 1.81 -17.48 -9.57
CA MET A 180 2.63 -18.22 -8.62
C MET A 180 2.76 -19.67 -9.03
#